data_AF-U2NV62-F1
#
_entry.id   AF-U2NV62-F1
#
_cell.length_a   1.000
_cell.length_b   1.000
_cell.length_c   1.000
_cell.angle_alpha   90.00
_cell.angle_beta   90.00
_cell.angle_gamma   90.00
#
_symmetry.space_group_name_H-M   'P 1'
#
loop_
_entity.id
_entity.type
_entity.pdbx_description
1 polymer ?
#
loop_
_entity_poly.entity_id
_entity_poly.type
_entity_poly.pdbx_seq_one_letter_code
_entity_poly.pdbx_strand_id
1 'polypeptide(L)'
;MKKTEKRLITLSDGTGMGGELLVFRTDAPAEVLSELEKISCEIFINGANYEDVPIWADVLKEKGYEFTSIDSCTHVTAYGTSSDWLEETFGEINEKYVIEDQPDLFLGADLMEA
;
A
#
# COMPACT_ATOMS: atom_id res chain seq x y z
N MET A 1 -17.68 7.67 13.14
CA MET A 1 -16.60 6.76 12.72
C MET A 1 -15.94 6.16 13.93
N LYS A 2 -15.73 4.84 13.96
CA LYS A 2 -15.00 4.18 15.05
C LYS A 2 -13.51 4.29 14.73
N LYS A 3 -12.76 4.93 15.63
CA LYS A 3 -11.29 4.98 15.60
C LYS A 3 -10.75 3.75 16.32
N THR A 4 -9.56 3.33 15.95
CA THR A 4 -8.79 2.28 16.63
C THR A 4 -7.62 2.89 17.38
N GLU A 5 -6.88 2.07 18.11
CA GLU A 5 -5.61 2.50 18.67
C GLU A 5 -4.61 2.85 17.56
N LYS A 6 -3.81 3.89 17.82
CA LYS A 6 -2.77 4.32 16.88
C LYS A 6 -1.74 3.22 16.74
N ARG A 7 -1.48 2.81 15.51
CA ARG A 7 -0.51 1.76 15.20
C ARG A 7 0.28 2.09 13.94
N LEU A 8 1.46 1.51 13.84
CA LEU A 8 2.28 1.57 12.64
C LEU A 8 1.78 0.52 11.65
N ILE A 9 1.68 0.93 10.40
CA ILE A 9 1.32 0.06 9.28
C ILE A 9 2.24 0.34 8.10
N THR A 10 2.27 -0.58 7.14
CA THR A 10 2.97 -0.38 5.87
C THR A 10 2.01 -0.30 4.69
N LEU A 11 2.35 0.51 3.70
CA LEU A 11 1.72 0.54 2.38
C LEU A 11 2.79 0.41 1.30
N SER A 12 2.66 -0.61 0.45
CA SER A 12 3.42 -0.73 -0.79
C SER A 12 2.72 0.09 -1.85
N ASP A 13 3.34 1.18 -2.30
CA ASP A 13 2.79 2.08 -3.32
C ASP A 13 3.32 1.65 -4.70
N GLY A 14 2.68 0.62 -5.24
CA GLY A 14 3.10 -0.10 -6.44
C GLY A 14 3.88 -1.38 -6.11
N THR A 15 3.84 -2.35 -7.02
CA THR A 15 4.57 -3.64 -6.90
C THR A 15 5.75 -3.75 -7.87
N GLY A 16 5.95 -2.75 -8.73
CA GLY A 16 7.13 -2.63 -9.58
C GLY A 16 8.41 -2.26 -8.83
N MET A 17 9.56 -2.42 -9.50
CA MET A 17 10.89 -2.06 -8.96
C MET A 17 11.03 -0.58 -8.57
N GLY A 18 10.20 0.30 -9.13
CA GLY A 18 10.17 1.73 -8.83
C GLY A 18 9.19 2.12 -7.72
N GLY A 19 8.43 1.17 -7.17
CA GLY A 19 7.51 1.42 -6.07
C GLY A 19 8.23 1.70 -4.75
N GLU A 20 7.47 2.17 -3.78
CA GLU A 20 7.97 2.55 -2.46
C GLU A 20 7.16 1.88 -1.35
N LEU A 21 7.86 1.40 -0.33
CA LEU A 21 7.27 0.95 0.91
C LEU A 21 7.18 2.13 1.88
N LEU A 22 5.96 2.55 2.19
CA LEU A 22 5.66 3.63 3.12
C LEU A 22 5.36 3.05 4.51
N VAL A 23 5.94 3.66 5.55
CA VAL A 23 5.61 3.38 6.95
C VAL A 23 4.91 4.61 7.53
N PHE A 24 3.69 4.42 8.04
CA PHE A 24 2.93 5.50 8.66
C PHE A 24 2.12 5.04 9.86
N ARG A 25 1.77 6.00 10.71
CA ARG A 25 0.94 5.81 11.89
C ARG A 25 -0.46 6.34 11.66
N THR A 26 -1.47 5.55 12.02
CA THR A 26 -2.89 5.93 11.90
C THR A 26 -3.77 5.34 13.00
N ASP A 27 -4.91 5.99 13.27
CA ASP A 27 -6.03 5.51 14.09
C ASP A 27 -7.22 5.01 13.24
N ALA A 28 -7.00 4.86 11.92
CA ALA A 28 -7.99 4.31 11.00
C ALA A 28 -8.20 2.81 11.24
N PRO A 29 -9.45 2.32 11.25
CA PRO A 29 -9.73 0.89 11.35
C PRO A 29 -9.27 0.17 10.08
N ALA A 30 -8.88 -1.10 10.23
CA ALA A 30 -8.44 -1.94 9.13
C ALA A 30 -9.47 -2.00 7.97
N GLU A 31 -10.77 -1.98 8.28
CA GLU A 31 -11.85 -1.95 7.27
C GLU A 31 -11.74 -0.75 6.31
N VAL A 32 -11.39 0.43 6.84
CA VAL A 32 -11.24 1.66 6.03
C VAL A 32 -9.97 1.59 5.17
N LEU A 33 -8.90 1.03 5.73
CA LEU A 33 -7.62 0.87 5.03
C LEU A 33 -7.70 -0.19 3.94
N SER A 34 -8.38 -1.31 4.19
CA SER A 34 -8.66 -2.35 3.18
C SER A 34 -9.58 -1.85 2.07
N GLU A 35 -10.54 -0.98 2.38
CA GLU A 35 -11.37 -0.34 1.36
C GLU A 35 -10.54 0.60 0.46
N LEU A 36 -9.63 1.38 1.07
CA LEU A 36 -8.70 2.24 0.34
C LEU A 36 -7.73 1.45 -0.55
N GLU A 37 -7.17 0.35 -0.04
CA GLU A 37 -6.36 -0.59 -0.81
C GLU A 37 -7.11 -1.11 -2.01
N LYS A 38 -8.32 -1.64 -1.80
CA LYS A 38 -9.14 -2.17 -2.88
C LYS A 38 -9.43 -1.12 -3.96
N ILE A 39 -9.82 0.09 -3.57
CA ILE A 39 -10.07 1.20 -4.52
C ILE A 39 -8.79 1.52 -5.30
N SER A 40 -7.65 1.58 -4.62
CA SER A 40 -6.35 1.86 -5.24
C SER A 40 -5.98 0.80 -6.29
N CYS A 41 -6.14 -0.49 -5.97
CA CYS A 41 -5.88 -1.59 -6.91
C CYS A 41 -6.88 -1.61 -8.08
N GLU A 42 -8.17 -1.37 -7.83
CA GLU A 42 -9.21 -1.36 -8.87
C GLU A 42 -8.96 -0.29 -9.95
N ILE A 43 -8.34 0.83 -9.59
CA ILE A 43 -7.98 1.90 -10.54
C ILE A 43 -7.00 1.37 -11.59
N PHE A 44 -5.95 0.65 -11.16
CA PHE A 44 -4.99 0.06 -12.10
C PHE A 44 -5.57 -1.10 -12.92
N ILE A 45 -6.39 -1.96 -12.31
CA ILE A 45 -7.06 -3.06 -13.02
C ILE A 45 -7.93 -2.52 -14.16
N ASN A 46 -8.58 -1.37 -13.96
CA ASN A 46 -9.43 -0.73 -14.96
C ASN A 46 -8.67 0.12 -15.99
N GLY A 47 -7.33 0.12 -15.95
CA GLY A 47 -6.49 0.86 -16.89
C GLY A 47 -6.49 2.38 -16.70
N ALA A 48 -6.89 2.86 -15.52
CA ALA A 48 -6.81 4.26 -15.15
C ALA A 48 -5.37 4.65 -14.76
N ASN A 49 -5.10 5.95 -14.66
CA ASN A 49 -3.75 6.45 -14.41
C ASN A 49 -3.43 6.49 -12.90
N TYR A 50 -2.15 6.53 -12.57
CA TYR A 50 -1.69 6.72 -11.19
C TYR A 50 -2.27 7.99 -10.54
N GLU A 51 -2.55 9.04 -11.33
CA GLU A 51 -3.18 10.28 -10.85
C GLU A 51 -4.60 10.09 -10.29
N ASP A 52 -5.27 9.00 -10.66
CA ASP A 52 -6.62 8.67 -10.18
C ASP A 52 -6.58 7.96 -8.82
N VAL A 53 -5.41 7.44 -8.41
CA VAL A 53 -5.23 6.72 -7.14
C VAL A 53 -5.41 7.70 -5.97
N PRO A 54 -6.27 7.38 -5.00
CA PRO A 54 -6.48 8.28 -3.86
C PRO A 54 -5.20 8.41 -3.04
N ILE A 55 -4.83 9.65 -2.71
CA ILE A 55 -3.77 9.92 -1.75
C ILE A 55 -4.29 9.51 -0.36
N TRP A 56 -3.81 8.39 0.18
CA TRP A 56 -4.29 7.82 1.44
C TRP A 56 -4.23 8.83 2.59
N ALA A 57 -3.18 9.65 2.65
CA ALA A 57 -3.02 10.68 3.67
C ALA A 57 -4.18 11.70 3.66
N ASP A 58 -4.65 12.08 2.48
CA ASP A 58 -5.72 13.06 2.33
C ASP A 58 -7.07 12.42 2.66
N VAL A 59 -7.36 11.24 2.11
CA VAL A 59 -8.62 10.53 2.38
C VAL A 59 -8.78 10.22 3.86
N LEU A 60 -7.71 9.79 4.54
CA LEU A 60 -7.75 9.51 5.97
C LEU A 60 -8.03 10.78 6.80
N LYS A 61 -7.36 11.89 6.48
CA LYS A 61 -7.58 13.17 7.16
C LYS A 61 -8.98 13.73 6.93
N GLU A 62 -9.50 13.64 5.69
CA GLU A 62 -10.87 14.05 5.35
C GLU A 62 -11.93 13.24 6.11
N LYS A 63 -11.67 11.94 6.29
CA LYS A 63 -12.50 11.06 7.11
C LYS A 63 -12.28 11.25 8.63
N GLY A 64 -11.41 12.18 9.05
CA GLY A 64 -11.16 12.52 10.46
C GLY A 64 -10.23 11.55 11.19
N TYR A 65 -9.50 10.72 10.46
CA TYR A 65 -8.44 9.87 10.98
C TYR A 65 -7.11 10.61 11.00
N GLU A 66 -6.21 10.18 11.88
CA GLU A 66 -4.84 10.67 11.90
C GLU A 66 -3.98 9.93 10.88
N PHE A 67 -3.06 10.67 10.27
CA PHE A 67 -2.03 10.13 9.40
C PHE A 67 -0.71 10.84 9.74
N THR A 68 0.30 10.08 10.15
CA THR A 68 1.66 10.57 10.39
C THR A 68 2.62 9.70 9.59
N SER A 69 3.26 10.27 8.57
CA SER A 69 4.37 9.61 7.87
C SER A 69 5.55 9.45 8.83
N ILE A 70 6.13 8.25 8.84
CA ILE A 70 7.25 7.89 9.72
C ILE A 70 8.53 7.78 8.91
N ASP A 71 8.51 6.94 7.87
CA ASP A 71 9.63 6.74 6.98
C ASP A 71 9.17 6.06 5.67
N SER A 72 10.04 6.02 4.68
CA SER A 72 9.77 5.32 3.42
C SER A 72 11.05 4.72 2.81
N CYS A 73 10.90 3.65 2.04
CA CYS A 73 12.01 2.98 1.40
C CYS A 73 11.60 2.45 0.02
N THR A 74 12.34 2.83 -1.02
CA THR A 74 12.16 2.27 -2.37
C THR A 74 12.31 0.76 -2.35
N HIS A 75 11.46 0.03 -3.09
CA HIS A 75 11.45 -1.43 -3.08
C HIS A 75 12.80 -2.08 -3.39
N VAL A 76 13.52 -1.50 -4.34
CA VAL A 76 14.86 -1.97 -4.72
C VAL A 76 15.83 -0.81 -4.66
N THR A 77 16.91 -1.00 -3.91
CA THR A 77 18.04 -0.08 -3.85
C THR A 77 19.34 -0.81 -4.20
N ALA A 78 20.44 -0.08 -4.35
CA ALA A 78 21.76 -0.68 -4.53
C ALA A 78 22.25 -1.48 -3.30
N TYR A 79 21.57 -1.32 -2.15
CA TYR A 79 22.00 -1.86 -0.86
C TYR A 79 21.09 -2.98 -0.32
N GLY A 80 19.93 -3.22 -0.94
CA GLY A 80 18.96 -4.22 -0.48
C GLY A 80 17.53 -3.92 -0.93
N THR A 81 16.58 -4.63 -0.35
CA THR A 81 15.15 -4.44 -0.62
C THR A 81 14.44 -3.70 0.52
N SER A 82 13.30 -3.07 0.23
CA SER A 82 12.46 -2.48 1.28
C SER A 82 11.97 -3.51 2.30
N SER A 83 11.87 -4.79 1.91
CA SER A 83 11.51 -5.89 2.81
C SER A 83 12.58 -6.16 3.86
N ASP A 84 13.85 -6.19 3.44
CA ASP A 84 14.99 -6.34 4.36
C ASP A 84 15.05 -5.16 5.33
N TRP A 85 14.94 -3.95 4.80
CA TRP A 85 14.90 -2.71 5.59
C TRP A 85 13.75 -2.69 6.60
N LEU A 86 12.56 -3.16 6.21
CA LEU A 86 11.39 -3.24 7.08
C LEU A 86 11.63 -4.23 8.22
N GLU A 87 12.22 -5.40 7.94
CA GLU A 87 12.52 -6.39 8.97
C GLU A 87 13.54 -5.85 9.99
N GLU A 88 14.58 -5.18 9.52
CA GLU A 88 15.64 -4.62 10.37
C GLU A 88 15.18 -3.42 11.21
N THR A 89 14.32 -2.56 10.64
CA THR A 89 13.95 -1.26 11.26
C THR A 89 12.60 -1.30 11.97
N PHE A 90 11.65 -2.08 11.44
CA PHE A 90 10.24 -2.09 11.86
C PHE A 90 9.65 -3.51 11.89
N GLY A 91 10.44 -4.54 12.22
CA GLY A 91 10.02 -5.96 12.16
C GLY A 91 8.79 -6.33 13.01
N GLU A 92 8.34 -5.44 13.89
CA GLU A 92 7.12 -5.56 14.70
C GLU A 92 5.83 -5.11 13.97
N ILE A 93 5.92 -4.51 12.77
CA ILE A 93 4.75 -4.15 11.97
C ILE A 93 4.15 -5.39 11.30
N ASN A 94 2.93 -5.73 11.71
CA ASN A 94 2.19 -6.90 11.22
C ASN A 94 1.07 -6.57 10.23
N GLU A 95 0.66 -5.30 10.15
CA GLU A 95 -0.41 -4.85 9.27
C GLU A 95 0.17 -4.16 8.04
N LYS A 96 -0.11 -4.74 6.88
CA LYS A 96 0.52 -4.41 5.60
C LYS A 96 -0.55 -4.32 4.51
N TYR A 97 -0.44 -3.30 3.68
CA TYR A 97 -1.31 -3.03 2.53
C TYR A 97 -0.46 -2.89 1.27
N VAL A 98 -1.02 -3.25 0.11
CA VAL A 98 -0.32 -3.24 -1.18
C VAL A 98 -1.23 -2.67 -2.26
N ILE A 99 -0.74 -1.65 -2.97
CA ILE A 99 -1.36 -1.16 -4.19
C ILE A 99 -0.78 -1.96 -5.36
N GLU A 100 -1.54 -2.95 -5.82
CA GLU A 100 -1.20 -3.74 -7.01
C GLU A 100 -1.42 -2.89 -8.26
N ASP A 101 -0.32 -2.37 -8.82
CA ASP A 101 -0.30 -1.46 -9.96
C ASP A 101 0.05 -2.15 -11.28
N GLN A 102 0.34 -3.45 -11.24
CA GLN A 102 0.62 -4.26 -12.42
C GLN A 102 -0.59 -5.12 -12.78
N PRO A 103 -1.01 -5.16 -14.06
CA PRO A 103 -1.98 -6.15 -14.50
C PRO A 103 -1.35 -7.51 -14.25
N ASP A 104 -2.05 -8.37 -13.51
CA ASP A 104 -1.64 -9.75 -13.26
C ASP A 104 -1.06 -10.36 -14.54
N LEU A 105 0.24 -10.62 -14.55
CA LEU A 105 0.86 -11.53 -15.52
C LEU A 105 0.25 -12.94 -15.44
N PHE A 106 -0.67 -13.16 -14.49
CA PHE A 106 -1.51 -14.34 -14.33
C PHE A 106 -2.71 -14.44 -15.27
N LEU A 107 -3.11 -13.39 -15.98
CA LEU A 107 -4.15 -13.51 -17.03
C LEU A 107 -3.65 -14.21 -18.32
N GLY A 108 -2.35 -14.52 -18.39
CA GLY A 108 -1.75 -15.31 -19.48
C GLY A 108 -1.67 -16.81 -19.22
N ALA A 109 -1.93 -17.29 -18.00
CA ALA A 109 -1.76 -18.71 -17.65
C ALA A 109 -3.03 -19.56 -17.85
N ASP A 110 -4.23 -18.97 -17.79
CA ASP A 110 -5.51 -19.69 -17.92
C ASP A 110 -6.16 -19.59 -19.33
N LEU A 111 -5.48 -19.01 -20.32
CA LEU A 111 -5.96 -18.92 -21.71
C LEU A 111 -5.23 -19.85 -22.70
N MET A 112 -4.47 -20.84 -22.20
CA MET A 112 -3.87 -21.92 -23.01
C MET A 112 -4.47 -23.32 -22.75
N GLU A 113 -5.72 -23.40 -22.31
CA GLU A 113 -6.52 -24.62 -22.46
C GLU A 113 -7.87 -24.32 -23.13
N ALA A 114 -7.87 -24.33 -24.46
CA ALA A 114 -9.05 -24.55 -25.29
C ALA A 114 -8.65 -25.20 -26.63
#